data_AF-A0A1Z8S1A5-F1
#
_entry.id   AF-A0A1Z8S1A5-F1
#
_cell.length_a   1.000
_cell.length_b   1.000
_cell.length_c   1.000
_cell.angle_alpha   90.00
_cell.angle_beta   90.00
_cell.angle_gamma   90.00
#
_symmetry.space_group_name_H-M   'P 1'
#
loop_
_entity.id
_entity.type
_entity.pdbx_description
1 polymer ?
#
loop_
_entity_poly.entity_id
_entity_poly.type
_entity_poly.pdbx_seq_one_letter_code
_entity_poly.pdbx_strand_id
1 'polypeptide(L)'
;MIKTTFICLITFLFSNCASKTYYQAYDPHWSSDPCINPIFDTELEAQKYAVTYNKNGGHSYRVRVVDYRYQIRQINDLKNEAIYTTDSLEDAKSYLHDYQEDHLYLSLFDLKKGTKLTSK
;
A
#
# COMPACT_ATOMS: atom_id res chain seq x y z
N MET A 1 -39.84 -41.81 21.58
CA MET A 1 -39.43 -41.15 20.31
C MET A 1 -39.54 -39.66 20.48
N ILE A 2 -38.43 -38.96 20.72
CA ILE A 2 -38.36 -37.49 20.69
C ILE A 2 -37.18 -37.15 19.78
N LYS A 3 -37.46 -36.46 18.68
CA LYS A 3 -36.49 -36.06 17.65
C LYS A 3 -35.70 -34.86 18.15
N THR A 4 -34.39 -35.02 18.30
CA THR A 4 -33.46 -33.93 18.59
C THR A 4 -33.15 -33.20 17.28
N THR A 5 -33.68 -32.00 17.12
CA THR A 5 -33.38 -31.13 15.98
C THR A 5 -32.02 -30.47 16.22
N PHE A 6 -30.99 -30.93 15.53
CA PHE A 6 -29.69 -30.26 15.47
C PHE A 6 -29.82 -28.98 14.63
N ILE A 7 -29.84 -27.83 15.28
CA ILE A 7 -29.71 -26.53 14.61
C ILE A 7 -28.22 -26.31 14.35
N CYS A 8 -27.82 -26.51 13.10
CA CYS A 8 -26.48 -26.20 12.64
C CYS A 8 -26.35 -24.68 12.59
N LEU A 9 -25.71 -24.10 13.62
CA LEU A 9 -25.36 -22.69 13.67
C LEU A 9 -24.22 -22.46 12.67
N ILE A 10 -24.57 -22.13 11.42
CA ILE A 10 -23.61 -21.69 10.41
C ILE A 10 -23.12 -20.31 10.86
N THR A 11 -21.99 -20.29 11.55
CA THR A 11 -21.22 -19.06 11.77
C THR A 11 -20.64 -18.63 10.43
N PHE A 12 -21.31 -17.67 9.79
CA PHE A 12 -20.70 -16.87 8.72
C PHE A 12 -19.50 -16.13 9.33
N LEU A 13 -18.32 -16.72 9.20
CA LEU A 13 -17.06 -16.01 9.33
C LEU A 13 -16.97 -15.05 8.15
N PHE A 14 -17.56 -13.85 8.31
CA PHE A 14 -17.14 -12.71 7.51
C PHE A 14 -15.65 -12.53 7.85
N SER A 15 -14.79 -13.03 6.96
CA SER A 15 -13.39 -12.60 6.90
C SER A 15 -13.46 -11.10 6.68
N ASN A 16 -13.43 -10.33 7.77
CA ASN A 16 -13.15 -8.92 7.74
C ASN A 16 -11.71 -8.82 7.23
N CYS A 17 -11.57 -8.82 5.90
CA CYS A 17 -10.41 -8.27 5.24
C CYS A 17 -10.44 -6.78 5.59
N ALA A 18 -9.90 -6.45 6.76
CA ALA A 18 -9.84 -5.09 7.26
C ALA A 18 -9.01 -4.32 6.25
N SER A 19 -9.67 -3.46 5.46
CA SER A 19 -9.04 -2.49 4.58
C SER A 19 -8.01 -1.72 5.40
N LYS A 20 -6.72 -1.95 5.15
CA LYS A 20 -5.66 -1.20 5.83
C LYS A 20 -5.67 0.22 5.27
N THR A 21 -5.80 1.20 6.15
CA THR A 21 -5.72 2.63 5.79
C THR A 21 -4.26 3.02 5.62
N TYR A 22 -3.97 3.73 4.53
CA TYR A 22 -2.64 4.27 4.25
C TYR A 22 -2.71 5.78 4.11
N TYR A 23 -1.58 6.45 4.36
CA TYR A 23 -1.49 7.91 4.35
C TYR A 23 -0.41 8.34 3.36
N GLN A 24 -0.72 9.32 2.52
CA GLN A 24 0.22 9.88 1.58
C GLN A 24 0.60 11.29 1.98
N ALA A 25 1.90 11.57 2.03
CA ALA A 25 2.38 12.94 1.91
C ALA A 25 2.43 13.28 0.43
N TYR A 26 1.54 14.15 -0.04
CA TYR A 26 1.48 14.56 -1.45
C TYR A 26 1.69 16.06 -1.60
N ASP A 27 2.45 16.44 -2.61
CA ASP A 27 2.57 17.84 -3.01
C ASP A 27 1.48 18.14 -4.07
N PRO A 28 0.62 19.15 -3.89
CA PRO A 28 -0.40 19.51 -4.87
C PRO A 28 0.15 19.77 -6.27
N HIS A 29 1.37 20.32 -6.38
CA HIS A 29 2.00 20.63 -7.67
C HIS A 29 2.30 19.36 -8.48
N TRP A 30 2.64 18.27 -7.79
CA TRP A 30 2.90 16.95 -8.38
C TRP A 30 1.85 15.92 -7.96
N SER A 31 0.61 16.33 -7.73
CA SER A 31 -0.42 15.48 -7.09
C SER A 31 -0.79 14.22 -7.88
N SER A 32 -0.51 14.22 -9.19
CA SER A 32 -0.71 13.09 -10.11
C SER A 32 0.54 12.24 -10.31
N ASP A 33 1.67 12.57 -9.68
CA ASP A 33 2.90 11.78 -9.75
C ASP A 33 3.00 10.85 -8.52
N PRO A 34 2.68 9.55 -8.65
CA PRO A 34 2.73 8.63 -7.53
C PRO A 34 4.15 8.31 -7.07
N CYS A 35 5.18 8.57 -7.88
CA CYS A 35 6.58 8.29 -7.54
C CYS A 35 7.16 9.36 -6.60
N ILE A 36 6.71 10.61 -6.73
CA ILE A 36 7.16 11.73 -5.89
C ILE A 36 6.46 11.77 -4.53
N ASN A 37 5.26 11.18 -4.43
CA ASN A 37 4.39 11.32 -3.28
C ASN A 37 4.35 10.03 -2.42
N PRO A 38 5.21 9.91 -1.39
CA PRO A 38 5.37 8.67 -0.63
C PRO A 38 4.16 8.31 0.21
N ILE A 39 3.99 7.00 0.44
CA ILE A 39 2.92 6.41 1.25
C ILE A 39 3.50 5.81 2.53
N PHE A 40 2.78 6.05 3.62
CA PHE A 40 3.09 5.63 4.98
C PHE A 40 1.96 4.78 5.57
N ASP A 41 2.33 3.95 6.54
CA ASP A 41 1.36 3.13 7.28
C ASP A 41 0.59 3.96 8.32
N THR A 42 1.15 5.09 8.78
CA THR A 42 0.51 5.96 9.77
C THR A 42 0.43 7.43 9.34
N GLU A 43 -0.60 8.13 9.81
CA GLU A 43 -0.75 9.57 9.56
C GLU A 43 0.43 10.36 10.13
N LEU A 44 0.91 9.97 11.32
CA LEU A 44 2.01 10.64 12.00
C LEU A 44 3.31 10.59 11.17
N GLU A 45 3.60 9.47 10.52
CA GLU A 45 4.76 9.35 9.63
C GLU A 45 4.61 10.25 8.41
N ALA A 46 3.43 10.28 7.78
CA ALA A 46 3.15 11.16 6.65
C ALA A 46 3.28 12.65 7.04
N GLN A 47 2.78 13.02 8.22
CA GLN A 47 2.88 14.38 8.75
C GLN A 47 4.34 14.76 9.05
N LYS A 48 5.12 13.86 9.68
CA LYS A 48 6.55 14.07 9.93
C LYS A 48 7.33 14.29 8.62
N TYR A 49 7.02 13.50 7.59
CA TYR A 49 7.60 13.67 6.27
C TYR A 49 7.26 15.06 5.72
N ALA A 50 5.97 15.41 5.67
CA ALA A 50 5.53 16.71 5.15
C ALA A 50 6.20 17.88 5.88
N VAL A 51 6.22 17.89 7.21
CA VAL A 51 6.90 18.92 8.00
C VAL A 51 8.38 18.99 7.69
N THR A 52 9.05 17.85 7.52
CA THR A 52 10.50 17.82 7.26
C THR A 52 10.83 18.42 5.90
N TYR A 53 10.11 18.04 4.85
CA TYR A 53 10.41 18.45 3.47
C TYR A 53 9.81 19.80 3.09
N ASN A 54 8.83 20.32 3.84
CA ASN A 54 8.30 21.66 3.65
C ASN A 54 9.21 22.77 4.24
N LYS A 55 10.16 22.44 5.12
CA LYS A 55 11.00 23.42 5.86
C LYS A 55 11.75 24.42 4.98
N ASN A 56 12.12 24.03 3.76
CA ASN A 56 12.92 24.86 2.85
C ASN A 56 12.08 25.50 1.73
N GLY A 57 10.74 25.38 1.78
CA GLY A 57 9.83 26.00 0.81
C GLY A 57 9.84 25.41 -0.61
N GLY A 58 10.68 24.42 -0.89
CA GLY A 58 10.72 23.74 -2.20
C GLY A 58 9.56 22.78 -2.45
N HIS A 59 8.86 22.37 -1.38
CA HIS A 59 7.69 21.51 -1.44
C HIS A 59 6.56 22.06 -0.56
N SER A 60 5.34 21.66 -0.88
CA SER A 60 4.10 21.98 -0.18
C SER A 60 3.32 20.71 0.14
N TYR A 61 3.98 19.70 0.71
CA TYR A 61 3.38 18.44 1.07
C TYR A 61 2.20 18.62 2.04
N ARG A 62 1.09 17.94 1.74
CA ARG A 62 -0.11 17.77 2.56
C ARG A 62 -0.35 16.29 2.79
N VAL A 63 -1.09 15.95 3.84
CA VAL A 63 -1.44 14.55 4.13
C VAL A 63 -2.84 14.24 3.62
N ARG A 64 -3.00 13.11 2.95
CA ARG A 64 -4.31 12.53 2.58
C ARG A 64 -4.35 11.04 2.87
N VAL A 65 -5.55 10.51 3.04
CA VAL A 65 -5.77 9.07 3.02
C VAL A 65 -5.62 8.56 1.58
N VAL A 66 -5.00 7.40 1.42
CA VAL A 66 -4.93 6.66 0.15
C VAL A 66 -6.02 5.61 0.15
N ASP A 67 -6.98 5.77 -0.76
CA ASP A 67 -8.08 4.84 -0.97
C ASP A 67 -7.79 3.81 -2.07
N TYR A 68 -6.72 4.02 -2.85
CA TYR A 68 -6.23 3.11 -3.89
C TYR A 68 -4.79 3.44 -4.34
N ARG A 69 -3.91 2.43 -4.37
CA ARG A 69 -2.55 2.48 -4.97
C ARG A 69 -1.96 1.07 -5.06
N TYR A 70 -1.16 0.81 -6.08
CA TYR A 70 -0.24 -0.32 -6.13
C TYR A 70 1.17 0.08 -5.72
N GLN A 71 1.82 -0.76 -4.93
CA GLN A 71 3.16 -0.49 -4.42
C GLN A 71 4.07 -1.69 -4.64
N ILE A 72 5.24 -1.43 -5.24
CA ILE A 72 6.34 -2.38 -5.31
C ILE A 72 7.26 -2.13 -4.12
N ARG A 73 7.53 -3.19 -3.37
CA ARG A 73 8.49 -3.19 -2.28
C ARG A 73 9.61 -4.17 -2.55
N GLN A 74 10.81 -3.81 -2.16
CA GLN A 74 11.91 -4.75 -2.02
C GLN A 74 11.89 -5.28 -0.59
N ILE A 75 11.63 -6.58 -0.43
CA ILE A 75 11.43 -7.21 0.88
C ILE A 75 12.38 -8.40 1.05
N ASN A 76 13.32 -8.29 1.97
CA ASN A 76 14.18 -9.38 2.42
C ASN A 76 14.41 -9.27 3.94
N ASP A 77 15.25 -10.14 4.49
CA ASP A 77 15.52 -10.18 5.95
C ASP A 77 16.11 -8.86 6.50
N LEU A 78 16.68 -8.02 5.65
CA LEU A 78 17.33 -6.76 6.02
C LEU A 78 16.52 -5.52 5.61
N LYS A 79 15.57 -5.66 4.69
CA LYS A 79 14.96 -4.53 3.98
C LYS A 79 13.46 -4.74 3.77
N ASN A 80 12.68 -3.70 4.00
CA ASN A 80 11.27 -3.61 3.61
C ASN A 80 10.99 -2.18 3.16
N GLU A 81 11.35 -1.88 1.92
CA GLU A 81 11.30 -0.53 1.36
C GLU A 81 10.37 -0.48 0.15
N ALA A 82 9.52 0.54 0.07
CA ALA A 82 8.76 0.85 -1.12
C ALA A 82 9.66 1.55 -2.14
N ILE A 83 9.78 0.99 -3.34
CA ILE A 83 10.67 1.51 -4.39
C ILE A 83 9.90 2.13 -5.56
N TYR A 84 8.63 1.74 -5.73
CA TYR A 84 7.78 2.26 -6.79
C TYR A 84 6.31 2.24 -6.36
N THR A 85 5.54 3.26 -6.73
CA THR A 85 4.08 3.25 -6.56
C THR A 85 3.40 3.77 -7.81
N THR A 86 2.23 3.23 -8.12
CA THR A 86 1.44 3.60 -9.30
C THR A 86 -0.04 3.34 -9.06
N ASP A 87 -0.90 4.04 -9.77
CA ASP A 87 -2.35 3.81 -9.78
C ASP A 87 -2.76 2.73 -10.80
N SER A 88 -1.83 2.27 -11.66
CA SER A 88 -2.06 1.25 -12.69
C SER A 88 -1.51 -0.12 -12.26
N LEU A 89 -2.38 -1.14 -12.22
CA LEU A 89 -1.93 -2.51 -11.94
C LEU A 89 -0.95 -3.01 -13.00
N GLU A 90 -1.21 -2.64 -14.25
CA GLU A 90 -0.39 -3.08 -15.38
C GLU A 90 0.99 -2.42 -15.36
N ASP A 91 1.08 -1.14 -14.98
CA ASP A 91 2.37 -0.47 -14.80
C ASP A 91 3.16 -1.12 -13.66
N ALA A 92 2.48 -1.48 -12.57
CA ALA A 92 3.12 -2.16 -11.44
C ALA A 92 3.65 -3.56 -11.82
N LYS A 93 2.89 -4.29 -12.65
CA LYS A 93 3.32 -5.57 -13.21
C LYS A 93 4.47 -5.41 -14.20
N SER A 94 4.44 -4.37 -15.05
CA SER A 94 5.54 -4.06 -15.98
C SER A 94 6.82 -3.78 -15.19
N TYR A 95 6.75 -2.92 -14.16
CA TYR A 95 7.89 -2.66 -13.30
C TYR A 95 8.46 -3.95 -12.69
N LEU A 96 7.61 -4.81 -12.14
CA LEU A 96 8.05 -6.11 -11.61
C LEU A 96 8.76 -6.95 -12.67
N HIS A 97 8.20 -7.02 -13.88
CA HIS A 97 8.76 -7.79 -14.97
C HIS A 97 10.12 -7.24 -15.44
N ASP A 98 10.21 -5.92 -15.58
CA ASP A 98 11.36 -5.25 -16.17
C ASP A 98 12.54 -5.19 -15.19
N TYR A 99 12.28 -5.16 -13.87
CA TYR A 99 13.31 -5.01 -12.84
C TYR A 99 13.53 -6.25 -11.96
N GLN A 100 12.87 -7.38 -12.23
CA GLN A 100 13.08 -8.62 -11.45
C GLN A 100 14.52 -9.16 -11.51
N GLU A 101 15.28 -8.84 -12.56
CA GLU A 101 16.70 -9.27 -12.68
C GLU A 101 17.65 -8.34 -11.90
N ASP A 102 17.34 -7.04 -11.85
CA ASP A 102 18.16 -6.02 -11.17
C ASP A 102 17.87 -5.91 -9.67
N HIS A 103 16.66 -6.31 -9.26
CA HIS A 103 16.21 -6.25 -7.88
C HIS A 103 15.65 -7.60 -7.45
N LEU A 104 16.40 -8.28 -6.58
CA LEU A 104 15.91 -9.48 -5.92
C LEU A 104 14.84 -9.13 -4.89
N TYR A 105 13.86 -10.02 -4.76
CA TYR A 105 12.81 -10.01 -3.73
C TYR A 105 11.80 -8.86 -3.88
N LEU A 106 11.37 -8.61 -5.12
CA LEU A 106 10.32 -7.63 -5.37
C LEU A 106 8.95 -8.22 -5.02
N SER A 107 8.12 -7.42 -4.39
CA SER A 107 6.76 -7.78 -3.98
C SER A 107 5.79 -6.67 -4.36
N LEU A 108 4.72 -7.02 -5.07
CA LEU A 108 3.62 -6.10 -5.41
C LEU A 108 2.49 -6.22 -4.38
N PHE A 109 2.05 -5.06 -3.91
CA PHE A 109 0.94 -4.92 -2.97
C PHE A 109 -0.20 -4.10 -3.59
N ASP A 110 -1.43 -4.55 -3.36
CA ASP A 110 -2.66 -3.77 -3.50
C ASP A 110 -2.95 -3.14 -2.14
N LEU A 111 -2.67 -1.84 -2.01
CA LEU A 111 -2.82 -1.15 -0.74
C LEU A 111 -4.29 -1.00 -0.33
N LYS A 112 -5.22 -0.93 -1.28
CA LYS A 112 -6.66 -0.86 -0.97
C LYS A 112 -7.14 -2.14 -0.28
N LYS A 113 -6.68 -3.29 -0.76
CA LYS A 113 -7.03 -4.59 -0.19
C LYS A 113 -6.13 -4.98 0.98
N GLY A 114 -5.01 -4.27 1.18
CA GLY A 114 -3.98 -4.66 2.14
C GLY A 114 -3.35 -6.02 1.81
N THR A 115 -3.35 -6.43 0.53
CA THR A 115 -2.91 -7.76 0.12
C THR A 115 -1.66 -7.70 -0.76
N LYS A 116 -0.75 -8.65 -0.54
CA LYS A 116 0.33 -8.95 -1.48
C LYS A 116 -0.26 -9.70 -2.67
N LEU A 117 -0.06 -9.20 -3.88
CA LEU A 117 -0.58 -9.82 -5.11
C LEU A 117 0.42 -10.83 -5.68
N THR A 118 1.71 -10.49 -5.71
CA THR A 118 2.74 -11.39 -6.24
C THR A 118 4.14 -11.02 -5.70
N SER A 119 5.10 -11.90 -5.91
CA SER A 119 6.53 -11.63 -5.74
C SER A 119 7.34 -12.28 -6.84
N LYS A 120 8.49 -11.66 -7.13
CA LYS A 120 9.49 -12.11 -8.09
C LYS A 120 10.87 -12.11 -7.44
#